data_AF-X0TWA0-F1
#
_entry.id   AF-X0TWA0-F1
#
_cell.length_a   1.000
_cell.length_b   1.000
_cell.length_c   1.000
_cell.angle_alpha   90.00
_cell.angle_beta   90.00
_cell.angle_gamma   90.00
#
_symmetry.space_group_name_H-M   'P 1'
#
loop_
_entity.id
_entity.type
_entity.pdbx_description
1 polymer ?
#
loop_
_entity_poly.entity_id
_entity_poly.type
_entity_poly.pdbx_seq_one_letter_code
_entity_poly.pdbx_strand_id
1 'polypeptide(L)'
;MTEIVEVTGARLSGLTPRQIVEELDKYIVGQAEAKRSVAIALRNRMRRQVVQDEEIREEIKPKNILMIGPTGVGKTEISRRLARLTTCPFVKVEATKFTEVGYVGRDVESMIRDLVDISIDMIREEEIFRVEEEAEDLVTDQILDALIPPPQEGDERE
;
A
#
# COMPACT_ATOMS: atom_id res chain seq x y z
N MET A 1 -13.56 13.64 11.16
CA MET A 1 -13.39 12.18 11.29
C MET A 1 -13.37 11.62 9.88
N THR A 2 -12.18 11.54 9.31
CA THR A 2 -11.95 10.98 7.98
C THR A 2 -12.23 9.49 8.08
N GLU A 3 -13.18 8.97 7.30
CA GLU A 3 -13.38 7.53 7.15
C GLU A 3 -12.07 6.92 6.63
N ILE A 4 -11.26 6.41 7.55
CA ILE A 4 -10.17 5.50 7.23
C ILE A 4 -10.89 4.24 6.79
N VAL A 5 -10.95 4.05 5.48
CA VAL A 5 -11.42 2.82 4.86
C VAL A 5 -10.65 1.69 5.56
N GLU A 6 -11.34 0.83 6.32
CA GLU A 6 -10.78 -0.43 6.79
C GLU A 6 -10.27 -1.18 5.55
N VAL A 7 -8.96 -1.12 5.30
CA VAL A 7 -8.36 -1.87 4.20
C VAL A 7 -7.90 -3.21 4.75
N THR A 8 -8.89 -4.04 5.06
CA THR A 8 -8.70 -5.48 5.23
C THR A 8 -8.00 -6.01 3.97
N GLY A 9 -6.79 -6.58 4.14
CA GLY A 9 -5.97 -7.18 3.07
C GLY A 9 -6.66 -8.26 2.22
N ALA A 10 -7.89 -8.63 2.56
CA ALA A 10 -8.76 -9.51 1.80
C ALA A 10 -9.35 -8.91 0.50
N ARG A 11 -9.31 -7.58 0.28
CA ARG A 11 -9.97 -6.98 -0.92
C ARG A 11 -9.25 -7.24 -2.25
N LEU A 12 -7.98 -7.63 -2.22
CA LEU A 12 -7.24 -8.00 -3.43
C LEU A 12 -7.74 -9.31 -4.08
N SER A 13 -8.34 -10.24 -3.34
CA SER A 13 -8.66 -11.57 -3.90
C SER A 13 -9.95 -11.60 -4.73
N GLY A 14 -10.81 -10.58 -4.62
CA GLY A 14 -12.18 -10.63 -5.16
C GLY A 14 -12.43 -9.78 -6.40
N LEU A 15 -11.77 -8.63 -6.56
CA LEU A 15 -12.24 -7.60 -7.50
C LEU A 15 -12.19 -8.08 -8.96
N THR A 16 -13.33 -8.02 -9.62
CA THR A 16 -13.43 -8.25 -11.07
C THR A 16 -12.84 -7.07 -11.84
N PRO A 17 -12.39 -7.27 -13.09
CA PRO A 17 -11.93 -6.15 -13.92
C PRO A 17 -12.95 -5.01 -14.05
N ARG A 18 -14.25 -5.31 -14.04
CA ARG A 18 -15.32 -4.30 -14.06
C ARG A 18 -15.33 -3.46 -12.79
N GLN A 19 -15.29 -4.10 -11.62
CA GLN A 19 -15.24 -3.40 -10.33
C GLN A 19 -13.99 -2.53 -10.19
N ILE A 20 -12.83 -2.99 -10.69
CA ILE A 20 -11.61 -2.18 -10.71
C ILE A 20 -11.81 -0.92 -11.57
N VAL A 21 -12.42 -1.06 -12.75
CA VAL A 21 -12.71 0.09 -13.62
C VAL A 21 -13.69 1.06 -12.95
N GLU A 22 -14.76 0.56 -12.36
CA GLU A 22 -15.76 1.37 -11.63
C GLU A 22 -15.12 2.14 -10.47
N GLU A 23 -14.19 1.52 -9.74
CA GLU A 23 -13.47 2.21 -8.68
C GLU A 23 -12.53 3.31 -9.21
N LEU A 24 -11.86 3.05 -10.34
CA LEU A 24 -11.04 4.06 -11.02
C LEU A 24 -11.88 5.19 -11.63
N ASP A 25 -13.12 4.91 -12.04
CA ASP A 25 -14.06 5.91 -12.59
C ASP A 25 -14.43 6.99 -11.57
N LYS A 26 -14.38 6.69 -10.25
CA LYS A 26 -14.62 7.68 -9.20
C LYS A 26 -13.60 8.82 -9.15
N TYR A 27 -12.39 8.59 -9.67
CA TYR A 27 -11.26 9.52 -9.55
C TYR A 27 -10.71 10.00 -10.89
N ILE A 28 -10.84 9.19 -11.95
CA ILE A 28 -10.29 9.49 -13.27
C ILE A 28 -11.48 9.63 -14.23
N VAL A 29 -11.58 10.73 -14.96
CA VAL A 29 -12.62 10.91 -15.98
C VAL A 29 -12.12 10.42 -17.33
N GLY A 30 -12.91 9.61 -18.05
CA GLY A 30 -12.54 9.07 -19.37
C GLY A 30 -11.47 7.97 -19.30
N GLN A 31 -10.59 7.90 -20.30
CA GLN A 31 -9.46 6.94 -20.36
C GLN A 31 -9.85 5.46 -20.21
N ALA A 32 -10.99 5.06 -20.79
CA ALA A 32 -11.57 3.71 -20.61
C ALA A 32 -10.61 2.58 -21.01
N GLU A 33 -9.84 2.74 -22.08
CA GLU A 33 -8.86 1.75 -22.54
C GLU A 33 -7.72 1.56 -21.52
N ALA A 34 -7.18 2.64 -20.98
CA ALA A 34 -6.13 2.60 -19.97
C ALA A 34 -6.63 1.92 -18.69
N LYS A 35 -7.84 2.28 -18.21
CA LYS A 35 -8.49 1.66 -17.04
C LYS A 35 -8.71 0.16 -17.24
N ARG A 36 -9.22 -0.24 -18.41
CA ARG A 36 -9.43 -1.65 -18.76
C ARG A 36 -8.11 -2.41 -18.77
N SER A 37 -7.06 -1.82 -19.35
CA SER A 37 -5.74 -2.45 -19.45
C SER A 37 -5.13 -2.70 -18.07
N VAL A 38 -5.17 -1.70 -17.18
CA VAL A 38 -4.66 -1.87 -15.81
C VAL A 38 -5.49 -2.86 -14.99
N ALA A 39 -6.82 -2.86 -15.16
CA ALA A 39 -7.71 -3.80 -14.49
C ALA A 39 -7.43 -5.26 -14.88
N ILE A 40 -7.17 -5.51 -16.17
CA ILE A 40 -6.81 -6.84 -16.67
C ILE A 40 -5.45 -7.27 -16.12
N ALA A 41 -4.44 -6.38 -16.15
CA ALA A 41 -3.11 -6.69 -15.63
C ALA A 41 -3.15 -7.06 -14.14
N LEU A 42 -3.91 -6.30 -13.35
CA LEU A 42 -4.11 -6.57 -11.93
C LEU A 42 -4.84 -7.90 -11.70
N ARG A 43 -5.93 -8.17 -12.44
CA ARG A 43 -6.64 -9.45 -12.33
C ARG A 43 -5.76 -10.63 -12.72
N ASN A 44 -4.90 -10.49 -13.72
CA ASN A 44 -3.96 -11.53 -14.10
C ASN A 44 -2.95 -11.83 -12.97
N ARG A 45 -2.52 -10.80 -12.21
CA ARG A 45 -1.66 -10.99 -11.04
C ARG A 45 -2.37 -11.80 -9.94
N MET A 46 -3.64 -11.52 -9.67
CA MET A 46 -4.45 -12.30 -8.71
C MET A 46 -4.67 -13.74 -9.20
N ARG A 47 -4.95 -13.92 -10.50
CA ARG A 47 -5.12 -15.25 -11.09
C ARG A 47 -3.85 -16.09 -10.98
N ARG A 48 -2.68 -15.48 -11.12
CA ARG A 48 -1.39 -16.17 -10.92
C ARG A 48 -1.25 -16.74 -9.51
N GLN A 49 -1.72 -16.02 -8.48
CA GLN A 49 -1.60 -16.47 -7.08
C GLN A 49 -2.41 -17.74 -6.78
N VAL A 50 -3.47 -18.02 -7.53
CA VAL A 50 -4.33 -19.20 -7.33
C VAL A 50 -3.98 -20.40 -8.22
N VAL A 51 -3.01 -20.27 -9.13
CA VAL A 51 -2.53 -21.39 -9.96
C VAL A 51 -1.82 -22.39 -9.06
N GLN A 52 -2.30 -23.63 -8.96
CA GLN A 52 -1.74 -24.63 -8.03
C GLN A 52 -0.41 -25.23 -8.51
N ASP A 53 -0.24 -25.34 -9.82
CA ASP A 53 0.96 -25.85 -10.46
C ASP A 53 2.08 -24.79 -10.42
N GLU A 54 3.17 -25.09 -9.70
CA GLU A 54 4.28 -24.15 -9.50
C GLU A 54 5.07 -23.92 -10.80
N GLU A 55 5.26 -24.95 -11.64
CA GLU A 55 5.98 -24.81 -12.91
C GLU A 55 5.23 -23.83 -13.83
N ILE A 56 3.91 -24.01 -13.94
CA ILE A 56 3.06 -23.08 -14.71
C ILE A 56 3.07 -21.68 -14.08
N ARG A 57 3.07 -21.56 -12.75
CA ARG A 57 3.06 -20.27 -12.05
C ARG A 57 4.34 -19.45 -12.27
N GLU A 58 5.49 -20.09 -12.36
CA GLU A 58 6.78 -19.45 -12.63
C GLU A 58 6.91 -18.94 -14.07
N GLU A 59 6.28 -19.64 -15.02
CA GLU A 59 6.23 -19.25 -16.43
C GLU A 59 5.34 -18.02 -16.67
N ILE A 60 4.32 -17.80 -15.85
CA ILE A 60 3.42 -16.64 -15.96
C ILE A 60 4.14 -15.36 -15.50
N LYS A 61 4.72 -14.63 -16.46
CA LYS A 61 5.35 -13.32 -16.21
C LYS A 61 4.32 -12.19 -16.04
N PRO A 62 4.60 -11.18 -15.19
CA PRO A 62 3.77 -9.98 -15.07
C PRO A 62 3.59 -9.27 -16.41
N LYS A 63 2.37 -8.77 -16.66
CA LYS A 63 2.06 -7.96 -17.86
C LYS A 63 2.33 -6.50 -17.56
N ASN A 64 3.53 -6.03 -17.90
CA ASN A 64 3.91 -4.62 -17.79
C ASN A 64 3.08 -3.75 -18.74
N ILE A 65 2.85 -2.50 -18.36
CA ILE A 65 1.95 -1.57 -19.08
C ILE A 65 2.76 -0.37 -19.54
N LEU A 66 2.65 -0.04 -20.82
CA LEU A 66 3.14 1.20 -21.40
C LEU A 66 1.94 2.11 -21.71
N MET A 67 1.85 3.26 -21.03
CA MET A 67 0.81 4.25 -21.29
C MET A 67 1.33 5.35 -22.22
N ILE A 68 0.70 5.52 -23.37
CA ILE A 68 1.06 6.53 -24.37
C ILE A 68 -0.02 7.62 -24.41
N GLY A 69 0.39 8.89 -24.33
CA GLY A 69 -0.53 10.02 -24.41
C GLY A 69 0.12 11.34 -23.95
N PRO A 70 -0.56 12.49 -24.12
CA PRO A 70 -0.01 13.79 -23.72
C PRO A 70 0.08 13.94 -22.19
N THR A 71 0.79 14.95 -21.70
CA THR A 71 0.85 15.26 -20.27
C THR A 71 -0.53 15.70 -19.75
N GLY A 72 -0.79 15.50 -18.44
CA GLY A 72 -2.04 15.95 -17.82
C GLY A 72 -3.28 15.06 -18.01
N VAL A 73 -3.26 14.05 -18.89
CA VAL A 73 -4.44 13.18 -19.14
C VAL A 73 -4.72 12.11 -18.08
N GLY A 74 -3.96 12.10 -16.97
CA GLY A 74 -4.21 11.18 -15.85
C GLY A 74 -3.39 9.88 -15.85
N LYS A 75 -2.37 9.72 -16.70
CA LYS A 75 -1.51 8.51 -16.72
C LYS A 75 -0.95 8.13 -15.34
N THR A 76 -0.34 9.09 -14.66
CA THR A 76 0.23 8.89 -13.31
C THR A 76 -0.86 8.65 -12.26
N GLU A 77 -2.02 9.32 -12.41
CA GLU A 77 -3.12 9.19 -11.46
C GLU A 77 -3.78 7.81 -11.54
N ILE A 78 -3.91 7.22 -12.73
CA ILE A 78 -4.36 5.83 -12.91
C ILE A 78 -3.46 4.88 -12.11
N SER A 79 -2.14 4.95 -12.27
CA SER A 79 -1.21 4.08 -11.56
C SER A 79 -1.23 4.31 -10.04
N ARG A 80 -1.30 5.58 -9.60
CA ARG A 80 -1.38 5.94 -8.18
C ARG A 80 -2.68 5.43 -7.54
N ARG A 81 -3.82 5.60 -8.19
CA ARG A 81 -5.12 5.14 -7.70
C ARG A 81 -5.21 3.62 -7.68
N LEU A 82 -4.67 2.97 -8.70
CA LEU A 82 -4.58 1.51 -8.72
C LEU A 82 -3.81 0.98 -7.52
N ALA A 83 -2.63 1.56 -7.21
CA ALA A 83 -1.83 1.13 -6.07
C ALA A 83 -2.56 1.33 -4.73
N ARG A 84 -3.26 2.45 -4.55
CA ARG A 84 -4.09 2.71 -3.35
C ARG A 84 -5.25 1.73 -3.22
N LEU A 85 -5.93 1.41 -4.33
CA LEU A 85 -7.02 0.44 -4.35
C LEU A 85 -6.55 -0.96 -3.90
N THR A 86 -5.32 -1.31 -4.24
CA THR A 86 -4.72 -2.62 -3.94
C THR A 86 -3.83 -2.63 -2.72
N THR A 87 -3.71 -1.52 -1.99
CA THR A 87 -2.78 -1.37 -0.85
C THR A 87 -1.37 -1.86 -1.19
N CYS A 88 -0.91 -1.50 -2.39
CA CYS A 88 0.41 -1.88 -2.86
C CYS A 88 1.37 -0.70 -2.71
N PRO A 89 2.64 -0.95 -2.37
CA PRO A 89 3.67 0.07 -2.36
C PRO A 89 3.82 0.67 -3.76
N PHE A 90 4.04 1.99 -3.84
CA PHE A 90 4.07 2.73 -5.09
C PHE A 90 5.18 3.78 -5.10
N VAL A 91 6.01 3.76 -6.15
CA VAL A 91 7.07 4.73 -6.38
C VAL A 91 6.92 5.37 -7.76
N LYS A 92 7.08 6.69 -7.84
CA LYS A 92 7.14 7.45 -9.11
C LYS A 92 8.58 7.87 -9.34
N VAL A 93 9.16 7.41 -10.45
CA VAL A 93 10.53 7.77 -10.85
C VAL A 93 10.53 8.35 -12.26
N GLU A 94 11.45 9.27 -12.51
CA GLU A 94 11.66 9.89 -13.83
C GLU A 94 12.88 9.26 -14.48
N ALA A 95 12.70 8.70 -15.69
CA ALA A 95 13.74 7.94 -16.38
C ALA A 95 14.99 8.78 -16.70
N THR A 96 14.81 10.08 -16.97
CA THR A 96 15.91 11.00 -17.27
C THR A 96 16.90 11.16 -16.12
N LYS A 97 16.49 10.90 -14.86
CA LYS A 97 17.37 10.95 -13.68
C LYS A 97 18.51 9.93 -13.72
N PHE A 98 18.39 8.89 -14.55
CA PHE A 98 19.39 7.83 -14.71
C PHE A 98 20.28 8.02 -15.93
N THR A 99 20.00 9.02 -16.77
CA THR A 99 20.73 9.29 -18.01
C THR A 99 21.36 10.68 -18.06
N GLU A 100 21.08 11.55 -17.08
CA GLU A 100 21.57 12.93 -17.04
C GLU A 100 23.08 12.99 -16.72
N VAL A 101 23.82 13.75 -17.53
CA VAL A 101 25.28 13.68 -17.72
C VAL A 101 26.06 14.14 -16.48
N GLY A 102 26.73 13.21 -15.79
CA GLY A 102 27.63 13.43 -14.63
C GLY A 102 28.38 12.15 -14.20
N TYR A 103 29.48 12.28 -13.44
CA TYR A 103 30.50 11.24 -13.20
C TYR A 103 30.07 10.04 -12.33
N VAL A 104 28.92 10.10 -11.63
CA VAL A 104 28.26 8.95 -10.99
C VAL A 104 26.76 9.22 -11.01
N GLY A 105 26.02 8.68 -11.98
CA GLY A 105 24.57 8.80 -12.03
C GLY A 105 23.90 8.18 -10.78
N ARG A 106 22.63 8.52 -10.52
CA ARG A 106 21.85 7.75 -9.53
C ARG A 106 21.81 6.30 -9.98
N ASP A 107 22.01 5.39 -9.04
CA ASP A 107 21.94 3.95 -9.27
C ASP A 107 20.50 3.52 -9.58
N VAL A 108 20.31 2.72 -10.62
CA VAL A 108 19.01 2.18 -11.06
C VAL A 108 18.39 1.33 -9.94
N GLU A 109 19.22 0.67 -9.11
CA GLU A 109 18.75 -0.11 -7.97
C GLU A 109 18.09 0.76 -6.89
N SER A 110 18.34 2.08 -6.88
CA SER A 110 17.65 3.00 -5.98
C SER A 110 16.13 2.97 -6.15
N MET A 111 15.61 2.67 -7.34
CA MET A 111 14.16 2.53 -7.54
C MET A 111 13.56 1.40 -6.71
N ILE A 112 14.31 0.30 -6.56
CA ILE A 112 13.86 -0.85 -5.78
C ILE A 112 14.04 -0.57 -4.29
N ARG A 113 15.14 0.10 -3.90
CA ARG A 113 15.35 0.54 -2.50
C ARG A 113 14.22 1.47 -2.03
N ASP A 114 13.90 2.50 -2.81
CA ASP A 114 12.79 3.43 -2.51
C ASP A 114 11.45 2.67 -2.37
N LEU A 115 11.20 1.66 -3.22
CA LEU A 115 9.98 0.85 -3.15
C LEU A 115 9.92 -0.01 -1.87
N VAL A 116 11.06 -0.59 -1.46
CA VAL A 116 11.17 -1.40 -0.24
C VAL A 116 10.96 -0.52 0.99
N ASP A 117 11.59 0.65 1.05
CA ASP A 117 11.45 1.58 2.17
C ASP A 117 9.98 2.00 2.36
N ILE A 118 9.30 2.37 1.27
CA ILE A 118 7.85 2.67 1.30
C ILE A 118 7.03 1.46 1.78
N SER A 119 7.42 0.24 1.41
CA SER A 119 6.72 -0.97 1.85
C SER A 119 6.88 -1.21 3.36
N ILE A 120 8.08 -0.98 3.90
CA ILE A 120 8.38 -1.11 5.33
C ILE A 120 7.57 -0.09 6.12
N ASP A 121 7.55 1.17 5.69
CA ASP A 121 6.81 2.23 6.37
C ASP A 121 5.31 1.95 6.34
N MET A 122 4.76 1.49 5.20
CA MET A 122 3.36 1.11 5.08
C MET A 122 2.95 0.01 6.06
N ILE A 123 3.76 -1.05 6.20
CA ILE A 123 3.50 -2.12 7.17
C ILE A 123 3.69 -1.63 8.61
N ARG A 124 4.70 -0.80 8.87
CA ARG A 124 4.91 -0.23 10.20
C ARG A 124 3.69 0.57 10.66
N GLU A 125 3.14 1.43 9.79
CA GLU A 125 1.93 2.20 10.10
C GLU A 125 0.73 1.28 10.36
N GLU A 126 0.55 0.22 9.58
CA GLU A 126 -0.52 -0.76 9.79
C GLU A 126 -0.38 -1.49 11.14
N GLU A 127 0.82 -1.92 11.50
CA GLU A 127 1.09 -2.61 12.76
C GLU A 127 0.94 -1.67 13.97
N ILE A 128 1.38 -0.42 13.87
CA ILE A 128 1.18 0.60 14.92
C ILE A 128 -0.31 0.78 15.18
N PHE A 129 -1.10 0.95 14.13
CA PHE A 129 -2.55 1.12 14.26
C PHE A 129 -3.22 -0.13 14.85
N ARG A 130 -2.73 -1.33 14.52
CA ARG A 130 -3.28 -2.59 15.05
C ARG A 130 -3.13 -2.70 16.57
N VAL A 131 -2.03 -2.21 17.14
CA VAL A 131 -1.74 -2.33 18.58
C VAL A 131 -2.07 -1.05 19.36
N GLU A 132 -2.62 -0.03 18.72
CA GLU A 132 -2.85 1.29 19.32
C GLU A 132 -3.76 1.22 20.56
N GLU A 133 -4.88 0.50 20.45
CA GLU A 133 -5.85 0.35 21.55
C GLU A 133 -5.25 -0.43 22.75
N GLU A 134 -4.61 -1.58 22.47
CA GLU A 134 -3.94 -2.37 23.51
C GLU A 134 -2.80 -1.59 24.18
N ALA A 135 -2.03 -0.83 23.40
CA ALA A 135 -0.96 0.00 23.92
C ALA A 135 -1.50 1.15 24.80
N GLU A 136 -2.64 1.75 24.44
CA GLU A 136 -3.28 2.81 25.21
C GLU A 136 -3.73 2.31 26.58
N ASP A 137 -4.35 1.14 26.64
CA ASP A 137 -4.76 0.51 27.90
C ASP A 137 -3.54 0.22 28.80
N LEU A 138 -2.51 -0.42 28.24
CA LEU A 138 -1.29 -0.76 28.99
C LEU A 138 -0.55 0.47 29.51
N VAL A 139 -0.46 1.52 28.71
CA VAL A 139 0.18 2.78 29.11
C VAL A 139 -0.66 3.48 30.17
N THR A 140 -1.99 3.44 30.06
CA THR A 140 -2.89 4.01 31.07
C THR A 140 -2.70 3.32 32.42
N ASP A 141 -2.68 2.00 32.45
CA ASP A 141 -2.44 1.24 33.69
C ASP A 141 -1.07 1.58 34.31
N GLN A 142 -0.01 1.65 33.50
CA GLN A 142 1.31 2.06 33.98
C GLN A 142 1.32 3.49 34.56
N ILE A 143 0.59 4.41 33.94
CA ILE A 143 0.45 5.78 34.45
C ILE A 143 -0.33 5.78 35.76
N LEU A 144 -1.42 5.01 35.87
CA LEU A 144 -2.21 4.90 37.10
C LEU A 144 -1.39 4.35 38.25
N ASP A 145 -0.63 3.27 38.02
CA ASP A 145 0.26 2.69 39.03
C ASP A 145 1.32 3.69 39.51
N ALA A 146 1.84 4.53 38.62
CA ALA A 146 2.82 5.57 38.98
C ALA A 146 2.20 6.74 39.76
N LEU A 147 0.90 7.02 39.53
CA LEU A 147 0.19 8.14 40.16
C LEU A 147 -0.44 7.77 41.52
N ILE A 148 -0.77 6.50 41.74
CA ILE A 148 -1.37 6.06 43.00
C ILE A 148 -0.24 5.80 44.02
N PRO A 149 -0.18 6.56 45.14
CA PRO A 149 0.79 6.29 46.18
C PRO A 149 0.56 4.89 46.77
N PRO A 150 1.63 4.16 47.16
CA PRO A 150 1.46 2.88 47.81
C PRO A 150 0.56 3.04 49.05
N PRO A 151 -0.31 2.06 49.35
CA PRO A 151 -1.15 2.11 50.55
C PRO A 151 -0.26 2.36 51.76
N GLN A 152 -0.59 3.38 52.56
CA GLN A 152 0.12 3.62 53.80
C GLN A 152 -0.04 2.38 54.69
N GLU A 153 1.05 1.65 54.90
CA GLU A 153 1.15 0.63 55.95
C GLU A 153 0.95 1.34 57.29
N GLY A 154 -0.31 1.41 57.76
CA GLY A 154 -0.61 2.08 59.03
C GLY A 154 -2.04 2.55 59.29
N ASP A 155 -3.06 2.13 58.54
CA ASP A 155 -4.46 2.35 58.93
C ASP A 155 -5.03 1.09 59.63
N GLU A 156 -4.28 0.55 60.61
CA GLU A 156 -4.88 -0.21 61.71
C GLU A 156 -5.56 0.81 62.64
N ARG A 157 -6.81 1.18 62.34
CA ARG A 157 -7.63 1.95 63.27
C ARG A 157 -8.24 1.00 64.30
N GLU A 158 -7.87 1.20 65.56
CA GLU A 158 -8.65 0.81 66.75
C GLU A 158 -10.11 1.25 66.67
#